data_AF-A0A061IFL3-F1
#
_entry.id   AF-A0A061IFL3-F1
#
_cell.length_a   1.000
_cell.length_b   1.000
_cell.length_c   1.000
_cell.angle_alpha   90.00
_cell.angle_beta   90.00
_cell.angle_gamma   90.00
#
_symmetry.space_group_name_H-M   'P 1'
#
loop_
_entity.id
_entity.type
_entity.pdbx_description
1 polymer ?
#
loop_
_entity_poly.entity_id
_entity_poly.type
_entity_poly.pdbx_seq_one_letter_code
_entity_poly.pdbx_strand_id
1 'polypeptide(L)'
;MDPSGESSVDSVSTMRDFGVGKKSLEQWVTEEAGHLCDAFTQEEGHPCNPITLLNKGVCNVISSLIYAHRFDYGDPFFNRLLKMLQESFGEDTGFIAEMMNAVPVLLCIPGMPGKAFSKQKALMDSLHKLLIEHKTTWDPAQPPRGLTDAFLSEVEKAKGKSESSFNDDNLHLVVADLFTAGVVTTSTTLSWALLLMILHPDVQSRVQQEIDDVIGQVRRPEMADQARMPYTNAVIHEVQRFGDIVPLNVPHMTSRDVEVQGFLIPKVSEAFEDHLCNM
;
A
#
# COMPACT_ATOMS: atom_id res chain seq x y z
N MET A 1 -32.12 -1.05 19.81
CA MET A 1 -32.22 0.35 19.36
C MET A 1 -31.19 1.11 20.15
N ASP A 2 -30.02 1.26 19.56
CA ASP A 2 -28.85 1.92 20.14
C ASP A 2 -28.51 3.09 19.22
N PRO A 3 -28.53 4.35 19.67
CA PRO A 3 -28.33 5.52 18.84
C PRO A 3 -26.88 5.99 18.96
N SER A 4 -25.95 5.26 18.34
CA SER A 4 -24.58 5.72 18.12
C SER A 4 -24.13 5.29 16.72
N GLY A 5 -24.87 5.78 15.72
CA GLY A 5 -24.41 5.84 14.35
C GLY A 5 -23.44 7.00 14.19
N GLU A 6 -22.28 6.92 14.84
CA GLU A 6 -21.17 7.82 14.58
C GLU A 6 -20.50 7.40 13.29
N SER A 7 -20.61 8.27 12.29
CA SER A 7 -19.95 8.12 11.01
C SER A 7 -18.44 8.31 11.19
N SER A 8 -17.74 7.24 11.58
CA SER A 8 -16.34 7.07 11.20
C SER A 8 -16.29 7.10 9.68
N VAL A 9 -15.87 8.23 9.11
CA VAL A 9 -15.49 8.26 7.70
C VAL A 9 -14.16 7.53 7.64
N ASP A 10 -14.24 6.20 7.53
CA ASP A 10 -13.09 5.30 7.46
C ASP A 10 -12.22 5.70 6.27
N SER A 11 -10.90 5.62 6.39
CA SER A 11 -9.98 5.78 5.26
C SER A 11 -10.37 4.89 4.06
N VAL A 12 -11.03 3.76 4.32
CA VAL A 12 -11.64 2.87 3.33
C VAL A 12 -12.79 3.54 2.56
N SER A 13 -13.63 4.33 3.24
CA SER A 13 -14.69 5.11 2.59
C SER A 13 -14.10 6.22 1.71
N THR A 14 -13.04 6.90 2.15
CA THR A 14 -12.27 7.84 1.33
C THR A 14 -11.59 7.13 0.16
N MET A 15 -10.97 5.95 0.35
CA MET A 15 -10.39 5.16 -0.74
C MET A 15 -11.45 4.72 -1.76
N ARG A 16 -12.64 4.30 -1.31
CA ARG A 16 -13.78 3.96 -2.18
C ARG A 16 -14.33 5.17 -2.92
N ASP A 17 -14.37 6.31 -2.26
CA ASP A 17 -14.87 7.56 -2.82
C ASP A 17 -13.83 8.27 -3.69
N PHE A 18 -12.54 7.92 -3.65
CA PHE A 18 -11.50 8.61 -4.43
C PHE A 18 -10.64 7.72 -5.33
N GLY A 19 -10.69 6.39 -5.22
CA GLY A 19 -9.88 5.50 -6.04
C GLY A 19 -10.49 4.14 -6.37
N VAL A 20 -10.97 3.38 -5.38
CA VAL A 20 -11.42 2.00 -5.58
C VAL A 20 -12.79 1.97 -6.25
N GLY A 21 -12.81 1.86 -7.58
CA GLY A 21 -14.02 1.75 -8.41
C GLY A 21 -14.40 3.01 -9.22
N LYS A 22 -13.55 4.03 -9.26
CA LYS A 22 -13.73 5.20 -10.15
C LYS A 22 -12.78 5.12 -11.36
N LYS A 23 -13.21 5.68 -12.50
CA LYS A 23 -12.43 5.72 -13.75
C LYS A 23 -11.03 6.36 -13.61
N SER A 24 -10.79 7.19 -12.59
CA SER A 24 -9.52 7.87 -12.36
C SER A 24 -8.38 6.92 -11.93
N LEU A 25 -8.63 5.99 -10.99
CA LEU A 25 -7.60 5.06 -10.55
C LEU A 25 -7.29 4.02 -11.63
N GLU A 26 -8.32 3.49 -12.30
CA GLU A 26 -8.15 2.59 -13.43
C GLU A 26 -7.29 3.23 -14.53
N GLN A 27 -7.50 4.52 -14.81
CA GLN A 27 -6.69 5.28 -15.76
C GLN A 27 -5.23 5.34 -15.31
N TRP A 28 -4.94 5.71 -14.07
CA TRP A 28 -3.56 5.74 -13.56
C TRP A 28 -2.88 4.38 -13.59
N VAL A 29 -3.59 3.31 -13.21
CA VAL A 29 -3.05 1.93 -13.28
C VAL A 29 -2.76 1.56 -14.73
N THR A 30 -3.64 1.89 -15.66
CA THR A 30 -3.50 1.59 -17.09
C THR A 30 -2.36 2.38 -17.75
N GLU A 31 -2.20 3.65 -17.37
CA GLU A 31 -1.06 4.48 -17.80
C GLU A 31 0.26 3.94 -17.24
N GLU A 32 0.28 3.59 -15.96
CA GLU A 32 1.46 3.02 -15.30
C GLU A 32 1.85 1.66 -15.88
N ALA A 33 0.87 0.81 -16.19
CA ALA A 33 1.09 -0.46 -16.87
C ALA A 33 1.75 -0.25 -18.25
N GLY A 34 1.37 0.81 -18.98
CA GLY A 34 2.03 1.19 -20.23
C GLY A 34 3.51 1.50 -20.03
N HIS A 35 3.84 2.37 -19.07
CA HIS A 35 5.23 2.70 -18.75
C HIS A 35 6.04 1.49 -18.25
N LEU A 36 5.41 0.60 -17.50
CA LEU A 36 6.02 -0.65 -17.07
C LEU A 36 6.35 -1.55 -18.27
N CYS A 37 5.44 -1.71 -19.23
CA CYS A 37 5.67 -2.44 -20.47
C CYS A 37 6.81 -1.82 -21.31
N ASP A 38 6.85 -0.50 -21.41
CA ASP A 38 7.94 0.21 -22.09
C ASP A 38 9.30 -0.09 -21.44
N ALA A 39 9.36 -0.08 -20.10
CA ALA A 39 10.56 -0.42 -19.36
C ALA A 39 10.99 -1.89 -19.56
N PHE A 40 10.05 -2.84 -19.57
CA PHE A 40 10.36 -4.23 -19.91
C PHE A 40 10.87 -4.39 -21.35
N THR A 41 10.35 -3.59 -22.29
CA THR A 41 10.78 -3.63 -23.70
C THR A 41 12.21 -3.12 -23.86
N GLN A 42 12.61 -2.13 -23.07
CA GLN A 42 13.98 -1.58 -23.05
C GLN A 42 15.05 -2.55 -22.56
N GLU A 43 14.67 -3.66 -21.91
CA GLU A 43 15.61 -4.72 -21.55
C GLU A 43 16.04 -5.56 -22.78
N GLU A 44 15.44 -5.35 -23.96
CA GLU A 44 15.83 -5.95 -25.25
C GLU A 44 15.94 -7.49 -25.22
N GLY A 45 15.16 -8.15 -24.35
CA GLY A 45 15.16 -9.61 -24.17
C GLY A 45 16.34 -10.14 -23.34
N HIS A 46 17.17 -9.25 -22.76
CA HIS A 46 18.19 -9.65 -21.81
C HIS A 46 17.56 -10.15 -20.49
N PRO A 47 18.17 -11.16 -19.83
CA PRO A 47 17.72 -11.57 -18.51
C PRO A 47 17.80 -10.40 -17.53
N CYS A 48 16.64 -10.02 -16.96
CA CYS A 48 16.53 -8.94 -15.99
C CYS A 48 15.85 -9.43 -14.71
N ASN A 49 16.04 -8.70 -13.62
CA ASN A 49 15.30 -8.93 -12.39
C ASN A 49 14.02 -8.06 -12.40
N PRO A 50 12.81 -8.64 -12.58
CA PRO A 50 11.58 -7.87 -12.73
C PRO A 50 11.17 -7.13 -11.46
N ILE A 51 11.66 -7.54 -10.27
CA ILE A 51 11.23 -7.01 -8.98
C ILE A 51 11.44 -5.49 -8.91
N THR A 52 12.57 -5.00 -9.43
CA THR A 52 12.89 -3.57 -9.41
C THR A 52 11.88 -2.76 -10.24
N LEU A 53 11.51 -3.26 -11.42
CA LEU A 53 10.54 -2.59 -12.30
C LEU A 53 9.13 -2.67 -11.71
N LEU A 54 8.74 -3.82 -11.17
CA LEU A 54 7.45 -4.00 -10.51
C LEU A 54 7.30 -3.08 -9.29
N ASN A 55 8.33 -2.95 -8.45
CA ASN A 55 8.32 -2.03 -7.33
C ASN A 55 8.14 -0.58 -7.79
N LYS A 56 8.82 -0.16 -8.85
CA LYS A 56 8.67 1.18 -9.44
C LYS A 56 7.24 1.40 -9.95
N GLY A 57 6.71 0.45 -10.71
CA GLY A 57 5.36 0.51 -11.27
C GLY A 57 4.31 0.67 -10.18
N VAL A 58 4.28 -0.26 -9.23
CA VAL A 58 3.31 -0.22 -8.12
C VAL A 58 3.47 1.04 -7.27
N CYS A 59 4.72 1.45 -6.99
CA CYS A 59 4.98 2.66 -6.21
C CYS A 59 4.46 3.92 -6.90
N ASN A 60 4.50 3.99 -8.23
CA ASN A 60 3.89 5.09 -8.96
C ASN A 60 2.36 5.06 -8.97
N VAL A 61 1.73 3.88 -9.00
CA VAL A 61 0.26 3.77 -8.78
C VAL A 61 -0.13 4.38 -7.45
N ILE A 62 0.56 3.99 -6.37
CA ILE A 62 0.28 4.49 -5.02
C ILE A 62 0.65 5.98 -4.88
N SER A 63 1.75 6.42 -5.48
CA SER A 63 2.14 7.84 -5.50
C SER A 63 1.13 8.70 -6.27
N SER A 64 0.57 8.18 -7.36
CA SER A 64 -0.48 8.86 -8.12
C SER A 64 -1.77 8.95 -7.30
N LEU A 65 -2.12 7.88 -6.59
CA LEU A 65 -3.27 7.89 -5.68
C LEU A 65 -3.14 8.91 -4.55
N ILE A 66 -1.96 8.98 -3.92
CA ILE A 66 -1.72 9.82 -2.74
C ILE A 66 -1.46 11.28 -3.14
N TYR A 67 -0.51 11.50 -4.04
CA TYR A 67 0.07 12.81 -4.36
C TYR A 67 -0.34 13.33 -5.75
N ALA A 68 -1.18 12.60 -6.49
CA ALA A 68 -1.47 12.91 -7.90
C ALA A 68 -0.20 13.12 -8.73
N HIS A 69 0.86 12.38 -8.40
CA HIS A 69 2.19 12.56 -8.98
C HIS A 69 2.85 11.21 -9.27
N ARG A 70 3.56 11.17 -10.41
CA ARG A 70 4.33 10.03 -10.89
C ARG A 70 5.80 10.42 -11.00
N PHE A 71 6.69 9.54 -10.55
CA PHE A 71 8.13 9.68 -10.72
C PHE A 71 8.63 8.99 -11.98
N ASP A 72 9.67 9.55 -12.58
CA ASP A 72 10.43 8.85 -13.63
C ASP A 72 11.18 7.66 -13.02
N TYR A 73 11.29 6.54 -13.74
CA TYR A 73 11.97 5.34 -13.24
C TYR A 73 13.48 5.56 -13.01
N GLY A 74 14.09 6.52 -13.70
CA GLY A 74 15.48 6.95 -13.52
C GLY A 74 15.68 7.99 -12.42
N ASP A 75 14.61 8.53 -11.82
CA ASP A 75 14.71 9.58 -10.81
C ASP A 75 15.54 9.11 -9.59
N PRO A 76 16.67 9.78 -9.26
CA PRO A 76 17.50 9.40 -8.12
C PRO A 76 16.79 9.51 -6.76
N PHE A 77 15.87 10.46 -6.58
CA PHE A 77 15.07 10.58 -5.37
C PHE A 77 14.11 9.40 -5.24
N PHE A 78 13.41 9.03 -6.32
CA PHE A 78 12.50 7.90 -6.34
C PHE A 78 13.20 6.57 -6.07
N ASN A 79 14.35 6.34 -6.70
CA ASN A 79 15.16 5.15 -6.46
C ASN A 79 15.68 5.08 -5.02
N ARG A 80 16.01 6.23 -4.40
CA ARG A 80 16.36 6.29 -2.96
C ARG A 80 15.15 5.98 -2.08
N LEU A 81 13.98 6.50 -2.40
CA LEU A 81 12.74 6.27 -1.66
C LEU A 81 12.39 4.78 -1.62
N LEU A 82 12.40 4.11 -2.78
CA LEU A 82 12.17 2.67 -2.90
C LEU A 82 13.19 1.84 -2.13
N LYS A 83 14.47 2.24 -2.16
CA LYS A 83 15.51 1.56 -1.40
C LYS A 83 15.28 1.69 0.11
N MET A 84 14.91 2.87 0.61
CA MET A 84 14.58 3.06 2.02
C MET A 84 13.36 2.24 2.44
N LEU A 85 12.35 2.16 1.57
CA LEU A 85 11.17 1.31 1.78
C LEU A 85 11.56 -0.17 1.92
N GLN A 86 12.38 -0.70 1.02
CA GLN A 86 12.82 -2.10 1.12
C GLN A 86 13.66 -2.36 2.38
N GLU A 87 14.54 -1.43 2.73
CA GLU A 87 15.40 -1.55 3.90
C GLU A 87 14.61 -1.42 5.23
N SER A 88 13.51 -0.64 5.27
CA SER A 88 12.69 -0.49 6.49
C SER A 88 11.98 -1.77 6.89
N PHE A 89 11.47 -2.56 5.95
CA PHE A 89 10.89 -3.88 6.26
C PHE A 89 11.91 -4.85 6.90
N GLY A 90 13.19 -4.70 6.57
CA GLY A 90 14.26 -5.46 7.22
C GLY A 90 14.53 -5.01 8.66
N GLU A 91 14.30 -3.73 8.98
CA GLU A 91 14.35 -3.22 10.36
C GLU A 91 13.18 -3.78 11.18
N ASP A 92 11.96 -3.75 10.62
CA ASP A 92 10.72 -4.20 11.30
C ASP A 92 10.71 -5.70 11.62
N THR A 93 11.33 -6.52 10.78
CA THR A 93 11.45 -7.98 10.96
C THR A 93 12.73 -8.40 11.69
N GLY A 94 13.56 -7.45 12.10
CA GLY A 94 14.85 -7.69 12.72
C GLY A 94 14.75 -8.07 14.21
N PHE A 95 15.75 -8.79 14.70
CA PHE A 95 15.88 -9.17 16.12
C PHE A 95 15.78 -7.98 17.09
N ILE A 96 16.31 -6.82 16.69
CA ILE A 96 16.25 -5.61 17.52
C ILE A 96 14.80 -5.12 17.69
N ALA A 97 14.00 -5.14 16.61
CA ALA A 97 12.58 -4.76 16.68
C ALA A 97 11.80 -5.70 17.61
N GLU A 98 12.01 -7.01 17.48
CA GLU A 98 11.38 -7.99 18.37
C GLU A 98 11.77 -7.79 19.84
N MET A 99 13.06 -7.53 20.11
CA MET A 99 13.53 -7.22 21.46
C MET A 99 12.92 -5.94 22.03
N MET A 100 12.76 -4.90 21.21
CA MET A 100 12.17 -3.64 21.65
C MET A 100 10.66 -3.76 21.89
N ASN A 101 9.97 -4.59 21.11
CA ASN A 101 8.56 -4.93 21.34
C ASN A 101 8.37 -5.74 22.63
N ALA A 102 9.26 -6.70 22.90
CA ALA A 102 9.21 -7.52 24.10
C ALA A 102 9.66 -6.76 25.37
N VAL A 103 10.58 -5.80 25.22
CA VAL A 103 11.16 -5.04 26.33
C VAL A 103 11.00 -3.52 26.07
N PRO A 104 9.80 -2.97 26.33
CA PRO A 104 9.45 -1.56 26.27
C PRO A 104 10.51 -0.55 26.68
N VAL A 105 11.17 -0.83 27.79
CA VAL A 105 12.13 0.08 28.44
C VAL A 105 13.33 0.39 27.53
N LEU A 106 13.61 -0.47 26.54
CA LEU A 106 14.64 -0.22 25.53
C LEU A 106 14.32 0.99 24.65
N LEU A 107 13.05 1.33 24.44
CA LEU A 107 12.63 2.53 23.71
C LEU A 107 13.05 3.82 24.44
N CYS A 108 13.16 3.78 25.77
CA CYS A 108 13.57 4.92 26.58
C CYS A 108 15.09 5.18 26.51
N ILE A 109 15.89 4.28 25.93
CA ILE A 109 17.34 4.47 25.80
C ILE A 109 17.62 5.50 24.70
N PRO A 110 18.16 6.69 25.04
CA PRO A 110 18.34 7.75 24.06
C PRO A 110 19.17 7.30 22.85
N GLY A 111 18.60 7.44 21.65
CA GLY A 111 19.25 7.11 20.38
C GLY A 111 19.23 5.65 19.97
N MET A 112 18.73 4.72 20.80
CA MET A 112 18.54 3.32 20.41
C MET A 112 17.43 3.16 19.34
N PRO A 113 16.21 3.72 19.53
CA PRO A 113 15.17 3.62 18.50
C PRO A 113 15.57 4.28 17.18
N GLY A 114 16.21 5.45 17.25
CA GLY A 114 16.65 6.17 16.05
C GLY A 114 17.75 5.48 15.26
N LYS A 115 18.49 4.54 15.88
CA LYS A 115 19.45 3.67 15.18
C LYS A 115 18.81 2.37 14.69
N ALA A 116 17.86 1.83 15.44
CA ALA A 116 17.14 0.60 15.10
C ALA A 116 16.21 0.78 13.89
N PHE A 117 15.54 1.93 13.82
CA PHE A 117 14.54 2.28 12.80
C PHE A 117 14.99 3.46 11.93
N SER A 118 16.28 3.48 11.59
CA SER A 118 16.89 4.61 10.91
C SER A 118 16.36 4.78 9.47
N LYS A 119 16.06 3.67 8.80
CA LYS A 119 15.54 3.64 7.43
C LYS A 119 14.06 3.94 7.40
N GLN A 120 13.31 3.38 8.35
CA GLN A 120 11.91 3.75 8.54
C GLN A 120 11.77 5.25 8.80
N LYS A 121 12.60 5.83 9.69
CA LYS A 121 12.61 7.28 9.92
C LYS A 121 12.94 8.07 8.65
N ALA A 122 13.98 7.69 7.91
CA ALA A 122 14.35 8.37 6.67
C ALA A 122 13.28 8.28 5.57
N LEU A 123 12.56 7.15 5.51
CA LEU A 123 11.39 6.96 4.66
C LEU A 123 10.26 7.92 5.06
N MET A 124 9.90 7.95 6.36
CA MET A 124 8.87 8.84 6.89
C MET A 124 9.20 10.31 6.62
N ASP A 125 10.45 10.74 6.86
CA ASP A 125 10.90 12.11 6.58
C ASP A 125 10.76 12.45 5.08
N SER A 126 11.03 11.48 4.19
CA SER A 126 10.92 11.67 2.73
C SER A 126 9.47 11.75 2.27
N LEU A 127 8.58 10.90 2.80
CA LEU A 127 7.15 10.95 2.52
C LEU A 127 6.51 12.22 3.07
N HIS A 128 6.95 12.67 4.25
CA HIS A 128 6.53 13.93 4.84
C HIS A 128 6.92 15.11 3.95
N LYS A 129 8.14 15.10 3.40
CA LYS A 129 8.59 16.14 2.46
C LYS A 129 7.70 16.21 1.22
N LEU A 130 7.37 15.07 0.61
CA LEU A 130 6.45 15.00 -0.53
C LEU A 130 5.07 15.54 -0.17
N LEU A 131 4.59 15.25 1.04
CA LEU A 131 3.31 15.76 1.51
C LEU A 131 3.32 17.29 1.65
N ILE A 132 4.37 17.86 2.23
CA ILE A 132 4.53 19.33 2.33
C ILE A 132 4.50 19.94 0.94
N GLU A 133 5.30 19.41 0.01
CA GLU A 133 5.35 19.91 -1.38
C GLU A 133 3.96 19.84 -2.02
N HIS A 134 3.24 18.73 -1.85
CA HIS A 134 1.87 18.60 -2.35
C HIS A 134 0.91 19.64 -1.75
N LYS A 135 0.95 19.85 -0.42
CA LYS A 135 0.14 20.85 0.29
C LYS A 135 0.34 22.27 -0.25
N THR A 136 1.54 22.62 -0.73
CA THR A 136 1.79 23.97 -1.31
C THR A 136 1.02 24.24 -2.60
N THR A 137 0.58 23.18 -3.30
CA THR A 137 -0.15 23.28 -4.57
C THR A 137 -1.64 23.02 -4.44
N TRP A 138 -2.12 22.81 -3.21
CA TRP A 138 -3.51 22.49 -2.94
C TRP A 138 -4.41 23.73 -3.11
N ASP A 139 -5.51 23.56 -3.83
CA ASP A 139 -6.55 24.58 -4.01
C ASP A 139 -7.90 24.02 -3.51
N PRO A 140 -8.44 24.53 -2.39
CA PRO A 140 -9.71 24.06 -1.84
C PRO A 140 -10.93 24.39 -2.73
N ALA A 141 -10.78 25.25 -3.74
CA ALA A 141 -11.85 25.58 -4.68
C ALA A 141 -12.01 24.54 -5.81
N GLN A 142 -11.01 23.67 -6.01
CA GLN A 142 -11.03 22.65 -7.06
C GLN A 142 -11.42 21.27 -6.51
N PRO A 143 -11.92 20.36 -7.37
CA PRO A 143 -12.08 18.96 -6.99
C PRO A 143 -10.75 18.34 -6.55
N PRO A 144 -10.74 17.46 -5.52
CA PRO A 144 -9.53 16.79 -5.06
C PRO A 144 -8.81 16.03 -6.18
N ARG A 145 -7.50 16.23 -6.33
CA ARG A 145 -6.68 15.53 -7.34
C ARG A 145 -6.31 14.12 -6.92
N GLY A 146 -6.19 13.89 -5.61
CA GLY A 146 -5.81 12.61 -5.00
C GLY A 146 -6.25 12.53 -3.54
N LEU A 147 -5.82 11.48 -2.85
CA LEU A 147 -6.21 11.21 -1.47
C LEU A 147 -5.79 12.33 -0.51
N THR A 148 -4.62 12.93 -0.72
CA THR A 148 -4.13 14.04 0.13
C THR A 148 -5.09 15.23 0.10
N ASP A 149 -5.46 15.72 -1.09
CA ASP A 149 -6.40 16.85 -1.25
C ASP A 149 -7.77 16.54 -0.62
N ALA A 150 -8.24 15.29 -0.76
CA ALA A 150 -9.50 14.86 -0.19
C ALA A 150 -9.44 14.87 1.35
N PHE A 151 -8.36 14.34 1.92
CA PHE A 151 -8.15 14.34 3.37
C PHE A 151 -8.04 15.78 3.91
N LEU A 152 -7.30 16.67 3.22
CA LEU A 152 -7.23 18.10 3.59
C LEU A 152 -8.60 18.77 3.57
N SER A 153 -9.45 18.43 2.61
CA SER A 153 -10.82 18.94 2.54
C SER A 153 -11.66 18.48 3.74
N GLU A 154 -11.48 17.25 4.23
CA GLU A 154 -12.13 16.76 5.45
C GLU A 154 -11.55 17.41 6.72
N VAL A 155 -10.23 17.65 6.78
CA VAL A 155 -9.60 18.41 7.88
C VAL A 155 -10.23 19.80 8.01
N GLU A 156 -10.43 20.51 6.90
CA GLU A 156 -11.11 21.82 6.92
C GLU A 156 -12.55 21.74 7.43
N LYS A 157 -13.31 20.72 7.03
CA LYS A 157 -14.68 20.49 7.50
C LYS A 157 -14.75 20.06 8.97
N ALA A 158 -13.68 19.44 9.47
CA ALA A 158 -13.56 18.97 10.84
C ALA A 158 -13.10 20.05 11.83
N LYS A 159 -12.69 21.23 11.36
CA LYS A 159 -12.25 22.34 12.23
C LYS A 159 -13.27 22.64 13.33
N GLY A 160 -12.81 22.59 14.58
CA GLY A 160 -13.64 22.82 15.77
C GLY A 160 -14.28 21.56 16.37
N LYS A 161 -14.07 20.37 15.79
CA LYS A 161 -14.49 19.08 16.36
C LYS A 161 -13.28 18.38 16.98
N SER A 162 -13.22 18.31 18.31
CA SER A 162 -12.07 17.72 19.04
C SER A 162 -11.91 16.21 18.86
N GLU A 163 -12.96 15.51 18.43
CA GLU A 163 -12.97 14.04 18.28
C GLU A 163 -12.67 13.59 16.84
N SER A 164 -12.30 14.50 15.93
CA SER A 164 -12.03 14.12 14.54
C SER A 164 -10.64 13.52 14.36
N SER A 165 -10.58 12.36 13.70
CA SER A 165 -9.34 11.75 13.21
C SER A 165 -8.73 12.49 12.02
N PHE A 166 -9.41 13.47 11.42
CA PHE A 166 -8.88 14.29 10.33
C PHE A 166 -8.06 15.45 10.88
N ASN A 167 -6.76 15.19 11.10
CA ASN A 167 -5.77 16.18 11.50
C ASN A 167 -4.45 15.97 10.75
N ASP A 168 -3.54 16.92 10.85
CA ASP A 168 -2.27 16.92 10.11
C ASP A 168 -1.38 15.73 10.48
N ASP A 169 -1.30 15.37 11.77
CA ASP A 169 -0.49 14.24 12.23
C ASP A 169 -1.01 12.92 11.67
N ASN A 170 -2.33 12.72 11.69
CA ASN A 170 -2.95 11.51 11.17
C ASN A 170 -2.87 11.41 9.64
N LEU A 171 -2.87 12.54 8.92
CA LEU A 171 -2.62 12.54 7.47
C LEU A 171 -1.24 11.96 7.14
N HIS A 172 -0.20 12.33 7.89
CA HIS A 172 1.14 11.78 7.70
C HIS A 172 1.17 10.26 7.87
N LEU A 173 0.49 9.75 8.90
CA LEU A 173 0.40 8.31 9.17
C LEU A 173 -0.37 7.57 8.08
N VAL A 174 -1.55 8.06 7.69
CA VAL A 174 -2.38 7.43 6.65
C VAL A 174 -1.65 7.35 5.31
N VAL A 175 -0.93 8.40 4.96
CA VAL A 175 -0.12 8.44 3.72
C VAL A 175 1.01 7.42 3.76
N ALA A 176 1.72 7.34 4.88
CA ALA A 176 2.81 6.38 5.04
C ALA A 176 2.32 4.93 5.07
N ASP A 177 1.21 4.66 5.75
CA ASP A 177 0.59 3.34 5.82
C ASP A 177 0.16 2.86 4.44
N LEU A 178 -0.57 3.70 3.69
CA LEU A 178 -0.99 3.35 2.33
C LEU A 178 0.19 3.14 1.38
N PHE A 179 1.24 3.96 1.51
CA PHE A 179 2.45 3.83 0.71
C PHE A 179 3.21 2.53 1.00
N THR A 180 3.43 2.22 2.27
CA THR A 180 4.19 1.03 2.69
C THR A 180 3.43 -0.25 2.43
N ALA A 181 2.17 -0.33 2.87
CA ALA A 181 1.32 -1.51 2.71
C ALA A 181 1.00 -1.80 1.25
N GLY A 182 0.74 -0.78 0.42
CA GLY A 182 0.32 -0.94 -0.96
C GLY A 182 1.45 -1.38 -1.90
N VAL A 183 2.67 -0.87 -1.70
CA VAL A 183 3.77 -1.09 -2.62
C VAL A 183 4.32 -2.51 -2.53
N VAL A 184 4.72 -2.95 -1.33
CA VAL A 184 5.45 -4.21 -1.17
C VAL A 184 4.55 -5.42 -1.40
N THR A 185 3.31 -5.39 -0.94
CA THR A 185 2.38 -6.51 -1.09
C THR A 185 2.02 -6.78 -2.56
N THR A 186 1.66 -5.72 -3.29
CA THR A 186 1.26 -5.82 -4.70
C THR A 186 2.44 -6.20 -5.58
N SER A 187 3.61 -5.59 -5.39
CA SER A 187 4.79 -5.89 -6.20
C SER A 187 5.32 -7.32 -5.96
N THR A 188 5.25 -7.80 -4.73
CA THR A 188 5.59 -9.19 -4.38
C THR A 188 4.61 -10.17 -5.03
N THR A 189 3.31 -9.86 -5.02
CA THR A 189 2.28 -10.67 -5.69
C THR A 189 2.52 -10.73 -7.20
N LEU A 190 2.84 -9.60 -7.85
CA LEU A 190 3.17 -9.57 -9.28
C LEU A 190 4.47 -10.33 -9.59
N SER A 191 5.44 -10.31 -8.68
CA SER A 191 6.67 -11.09 -8.80
C SER A 191 6.38 -12.59 -8.78
N TRP A 192 5.49 -13.04 -7.87
CA TRP A 192 4.96 -14.40 -7.87
C TRP A 192 4.20 -14.73 -9.15
N ALA A 193 3.39 -13.80 -9.66
CA ALA A 193 2.66 -13.99 -10.92
C ALA A 193 3.63 -14.29 -12.07
N LEU A 194 4.66 -13.46 -12.27
CA LEU A 194 5.66 -13.66 -13.31
C LEU A 194 6.44 -14.97 -13.12
N LEU A 195 6.86 -15.26 -11.88
CA LEU A 195 7.54 -16.52 -11.55
C LEU A 195 6.68 -17.74 -11.90
N LEU A 196 5.39 -17.72 -11.56
CA LEU A 196 4.48 -18.82 -11.87
C LEU A 196 4.19 -18.93 -13.36
N MET A 197 4.11 -17.81 -14.09
CA MET A 197 3.94 -17.81 -15.55
C MET A 197 5.15 -18.44 -16.28
N ILE A 198 6.38 -18.23 -15.79
CA ILE A 198 7.56 -18.88 -16.40
C ILE A 198 7.69 -20.36 -16.03
N LEU A 199 7.22 -20.76 -14.83
CA LEU A 199 7.23 -22.15 -14.38
C LEU A 199 6.08 -22.98 -14.96
N HIS A 200 4.97 -22.34 -15.35
CA HIS A 200 3.79 -22.96 -15.95
C HIS A 200 3.46 -22.31 -17.31
N PRO A 201 4.26 -22.55 -18.36
CA PRO A 201 4.06 -21.91 -19.67
C PRO A 201 2.71 -22.22 -20.31
N ASP A 202 2.13 -23.38 -20.05
CA ASP A 202 0.80 -23.78 -20.51
C ASP A 202 -0.30 -22.88 -19.92
N VAL A 203 -0.17 -22.50 -18.64
CA VAL A 203 -1.07 -21.54 -17.99
C VAL A 203 -0.88 -20.15 -18.60
N GLN A 204 0.37 -19.72 -18.81
CA GLN A 204 0.69 -18.43 -19.43
C GLN A 204 0.09 -18.32 -20.85
N SER A 205 0.28 -19.33 -21.70
CA SER A 205 -0.29 -19.34 -23.06
C SER A 205 -1.81 -19.31 -23.04
N ARG A 206 -2.45 -19.97 -22.07
CA ARG A 206 -3.91 -19.94 -21.96
C ARG A 206 -4.45 -18.58 -21.46
N VAL A 207 -3.71 -17.89 -20.59
CA VAL A 207 -4.01 -16.49 -20.22
C VAL A 207 -3.88 -15.57 -21.43
N GLN A 208 -2.80 -15.71 -22.21
CA GLN A 208 -2.59 -14.92 -23.43
C GLN A 208 -3.70 -15.16 -24.47
N GLN A 209 -4.13 -16.41 -24.65
CA GLN A 209 -5.27 -16.72 -25.53
C GLN A 209 -6.56 -16.03 -25.09
N GLU A 210 -6.89 -16.05 -23.79
CA GLU A 210 -8.09 -15.38 -23.27
C GLU A 210 -7.98 -13.85 -23.41
N ILE A 211 -6.78 -13.27 -23.24
CA ILE A 211 -6.51 -11.85 -23.52
C ILE A 211 -6.77 -11.54 -24.99
N ASP A 212 -6.24 -12.34 -25.92
CA ASP A 212 -6.42 -12.15 -27.36
C ASP A 212 -7.89 -12.23 -27.77
N ASP A 213 -8.65 -13.17 -27.19
CA ASP A 213 -10.06 -13.39 -27.50
C ASP A 213 -10.98 -12.28 -26.96
N VAL A 214 -10.69 -11.71 -25.78
CA VAL A 214 -11.58 -10.74 -25.10
C VAL A 214 -11.16 -9.29 -25.33
N ILE A 215 -9.85 -9.01 -25.32
CA ILE A 215 -9.27 -7.67 -25.39
C ILE A 215 -8.62 -7.43 -26.77
N GLY A 216 -7.91 -8.43 -27.28
CA GLY A 216 -7.01 -8.31 -28.42
C GLY A 216 -5.68 -7.65 -28.05
N GLN A 217 -4.82 -7.42 -29.05
CA GLN A 217 -3.43 -6.96 -28.84
C GLN A 217 -3.23 -5.44 -29.01
N VAL A 218 -4.28 -4.69 -29.32
CA VAL A 218 -4.17 -3.25 -29.62
C VAL A 218 -4.75 -2.38 -28.49
N ARG A 219 -5.90 -2.76 -27.96
CA ARG A 219 -6.59 -2.04 -26.88
C ARG A 219 -5.90 -2.33 -25.54
N ARG A 220 -5.83 -1.33 -24.65
CA ARG A 220 -5.39 -1.52 -23.26
C ARG A 220 -6.47 -2.22 -22.42
N PRO A 221 -6.12 -3.12 -21.49
CA PRO A 221 -7.09 -3.76 -20.60
C PRO A 221 -7.92 -2.74 -19.79
N GLU A 222 -9.18 -3.06 -19.55
CA GLU A 222 -10.10 -2.31 -18.69
C GLU A 222 -10.66 -3.24 -17.61
N MET A 223 -11.03 -2.71 -16.44
CA MET A 223 -11.61 -3.49 -15.33
C MET A 223 -12.91 -4.20 -15.72
N ALA A 224 -13.67 -3.63 -16.67
CA ALA A 224 -14.85 -4.26 -17.21
C ALA A 224 -14.57 -5.60 -17.94
N ASP A 225 -13.33 -5.82 -18.41
CA ASP A 225 -12.92 -7.05 -19.06
C ASP A 225 -12.83 -8.23 -18.09
N GLN A 226 -12.54 -7.97 -16.82
CA GLN A 226 -12.37 -9.00 -15.79
C GLN A 226 -13.58 -9.95 -15.73
N ALA A 227 -14.80 -9.42 -15.86
CA ALA A 227 -16.03 -10.21 -15.84
C ALA A 227 -16.16 -11.19 -17.03
N ARG A 228 -15.40 -10.97 -18.11
CA ARG A 228 -15.36 -11.80 -19.32
C ARG A 228 -14.10 -12.66 -19.41
N MET A 229 -13.19 -12.57 -18.44
CA MET A 229 -11.92 -13.29 -18.40
C MET A 229 -11.82 -14.21 -17.18
N PRO A 230 -12.72 -15.21 -17.06
CA PRO A 230 -12.78 -16.07 -15.88
C PRO A 230 -11.50 -16.86 -15.64
N TYR A 231 -10.76 -17.25 -16.70
CA TYR A 231 -9.52 -18.02 -16.53
C TYR A 231 -8.40 -17.15 -15.97
N THR A 232 -8.17 -15.97 -16.55
CA THR A 232 -7.19 -14.99 -16.06
C THR A 232 -7.54 -14.55 -14.65
N ASN A 233 -8.81 -14.32 -14.35
CA ASN A 233 -9.26 -14.02 -13.00
C ASN A 233 -8.95 -15.17 -12.03
N ALA A 234 -9.20 -16.43 -12.42
CA ALA A 234 -8.85 -17.59 -11.60
C ALA A 234 -7.32 -17.71 -11.38
N VAL A 235 -6.51 -17.44 -12.41
CA VAL A 235 -5.04 -17.45 -12.30
C VAL A 235 -4.55 -16.37 -11.32
N ILE A 236 -5.09 -15.15 -11.37
CA ILE A 236 -4.74 -14.08 -10.42
C ILE A 236 -5.04 -14.52 -8.98
N HIS A 237 -6.22 -15.12 -8.75
CA HIS A 237 -6.58 -15.63 -7.42
C HIS A 237 -5.66 -16.78 -6.99
N GLU A 238 -5.26 -17.66 -7.91
CA GLU A 238 -4.35 -18.76 -7.61
C GLU A 238 -2.93 -18.29 -7.32
N VAL A 239 -2.46 -17.24 -7.99
CA VAL A 239 -1.18 -16.58 -7.65
C VAL A 239 -1.20 -16.06 -6.22
N GLN A 240 -2.28 -15.40 -5.80
CA GLN A 240 -2.42 -14.90 -4.43
C GLN A 240 -2.47 -16.05 -3.42
N ARG A 241 -3.26 -17.09 -3.70
CA ARG A 241 -3.41 -18.28 -2.85
C ARG A 241 -2.09 -19.05 -2.71
N PHE A 242 -1.34 -19.22 -3.79
CA PHE A 242 -0.09 -19.97 -3.80
C PHE A 242 1.08 -19.17 -3.24
N GLY A 243 1.14 -17.88 -3.57
CA GLY A 243 2.21 -16.99 -3.12
C GLY A 243 2.18 -16.73 -1.61
N ASP A 244 0.98 -16.76 -1.00
CA ASP A 244 0.73 -16.65 0.45
C ASP A 244 1.67 -15.65 1.14
N ILE A 245 1.69 -14.42 0.62
CA ILE A 245 2.74 -13.44 0.91
C ILE A 245 2.70 -12.87 2.34
N VAL A 246 1.61 -13.12 3.09
CA VAL A 246 1.44 -12.71 4.50
C VAL A 246 0.87 -13.90 5.31
N PRO A 247 1.66 -14.97 5.50
CA PRO A 247 1.14 -16.26 6.01
C PRO A 247 0.74 -16.21 7.49
N LEU A 248 1.29 -15.27 8.26
CA LEU A 248 0.97 -15.07 9.69
C LEU A 248 -0.05 -13.96 9.93
N ASN A 249 -0.54 -13.32 8.87
CA ASN A 249 -1.38 -12.13 8.93
C ASN A 249 -0.71 -10.98 9.74
N VAL A 250 -1.44 -9.88 9.93
CA VAL A 250 -1.08 -8.81 10.86
C VAL A 250 -1.60 -9.19 12.26
N PRO A 251 -0.84 -8.99 13.35
CA PRO A 251 -1.30 -9.30 14.70
C PRO A 251 -2.60 -8.58 15.08
N HIS A 252 -3.49 -9.29 15.77
CA HIS A 252 -4.74 -8.75 16.32
C HIS A 252 -4.75 -8.81 17.84
N MET A 253 -5.53 -7.93 18.47
CA MET A 253 -5.70 -7.87 19.91
C MET A 253 -7.18 -7.86 20.31
N THR A 254 -7.52 -8.52 21.42
CA THR A 254 -8.89 -8.60 21.95
C THR A 254 -9.25 -7.34 22.74
N SER A 255 -10.29 -6.63 22.30
CA SER A 255 -10.83 -5.45 23.01
C SER A 255 -11.67 -5.80 24.24
N ARG A 256 -12.07 -7.07 24.38
CA ARG A 256 -12.78 -7.66 25.51
C ARG A 256 -12.53 -9.16 25.57
N ASP A 257 -12.87 -9.79 26.68
CA ASP A 257 -12.91 -11.25 26.80
C ASP A 257 -13.84 -11.85 25.74
N VAL A 258 -13.36 -12.85 25.02
CA VAL A 258 -14.11 -13.55 23.97
C VAL A 258 -13.95 -15.05 24.11
N GLU A 259 -14.99 -15.81 23.73
CA GLU A 259 -14.91 -17.27 23.67
C GLU A 259 -14.78 -17.72 22.22
N VAL A 260 -13.76 -18.53 21.93
CA VAL A 260 -13.52 -19.12 20.60
C VAL A 260 -13.35 -20.63 20.77
N GLN A 261 -14.22 -21.40 20.12
CA GLN A 261 -14.18 -22.88 20.17
C GLN A 261 -14.20 -23.45 21.61
N GLY A 262 -14.92 -22.79 22.54
CA GLY A 262 -14.99 -23.22 23.95
C GLY A 262 -13.83 -22.74 24.83
N PHE A 263 -12.87 -21.99 24.27
CA PHE A 263 -11.74 -21.42 25.03
C PHE A 263 -11.94 -19.93 25.25
N LEU A 264 -11.77 -19.49 26.50
CA LEU A 264 -11.76 -18.07 26.85
C LEU A 264 -10.43 -17.44 26.44
N ILE A 265 -10.50 -16.41 25.58
CA ILE A 265 -9.39 -15.54 25.21
C ILE A 265 -9.62 -14.21 25.95
N PRO A 266 -8.76 -13.85 26.93
CA PRO A 266 -8.97 -12.66 27.75
C PRO A 266 -8.70 -11.37 26.95
N LYS A 267 -9.26 -10.26 27.41
CA LYS A 267 -8.86 -8.90 27.01
C LYS A 267 -7.37 -8.71 27.34
N VAL A 268 -6.59 -8.13 26.43
CA VAL A 268 -5.23 -7.72 26.74
C VAL A 268 -5.26 -6.52 27.71
N SER A 269 -4.43 -6.58 28.76
CA SER A 269 -4.38 -5.55 29.80
C SER A 269 -3.88 -4.21 29.25
N GLU A 270 -4.48 -3.09 29.69
CA GLU A 270 -4.20 -1.71 29.23
C GLU A 270 -2.70 -1.33 29.23
N ALA A 271 -1.89 -1.92 30.13
CA ALA A 271 -0.44 -1.72 30.16
C ALA A 271 0.31 -2.22 28.90
N PHE A 272 -0.30 -3.10 28.11
CA PHE A 272 0.20 -3.52 26.79
C PHE A 272 -0.40 -2.67 25.64
N GLU A 273 -1.58 -2.08 25.83
CA GLU A 273 -2.23 -1.16 24.86
C GLU A 273 -1.44 0.15 24.69
N ASP A 274 -1.05 0.78 25.80
CA ASP A 274 -0.22 2.01 25.78
C ASP A 274 1.16 1.78 25.14
N HIS A 275 1.59 0.52 25.09
CA HIS A 275 2.89 0.13 24.55
C HIS A 275 2.89 -0.06 23.02
N LEU A 276 1.74 -0.42 22.44
CA LEU A 276 1.56 -0.56 20.99
C LEU A 276 1.14 0.77 20.33
N CYS A 277 0.40 1.62 21.03
CA CYS A 277 -0.06 2.92 20.50
C CYS A 277 1.03 4.01 20.42
N ASN A 278 2.21 3.79 21.02
CA ASN A 278 3.35 4.71 20.99
C ASN A 278 4.49 4.28 20.04
N MET A 279 4.26 3.25 19.22
CA MET A 279 5.10 2.91 18.05
C MET A 279 4.56 3.57 16.79
#